data_AF-A0A6G0UE60-F1
#
_entry.id   AF-A0A6G0UE60-F1
#
_cell.length_a   1.000
_cell.length_b   1.000
_cell.length_c   1.000
_cell.angle_alpha   90.00
_cell.angle_beta   90.00
_cell.angle_gamma   90.00
#
_symmetry.space_group_name_H-M   'P 1'
#
loop_
_entity.id
_entity.type
_entity.pdbx_description
1 polymer ?
#
loop_
_entity_poly.entity_id
_entity_poly.type
_entity_poly.pdbx_seq_one_letter_code
_entity_poly.pdbx_strand_id
1 'polypeptide(L)'
;MHPKTSTIILSILRQIDCSKTPIKVTKSLVQVSISREAVDYVFENLNVGPLIKQLELKVFGIDKLFWGTLNSNEIINLPGGFTRKYLEHKIPTYMITRYTIWEIDTKPRIPCESEFFRRWVCIFGVEDLPDITHLYNLYVNKLLSKFDFAAATCLLEHVYNNTYFPVGNHPLNVEQYAQLHHVKLHNKKMNI
;
A
#
# COMPACT_ATOMS: atom_id res chain seq x y z
N MET A 1 -23.39 -20.30 45.19
CA MET A 1 -22.06 -19.83 44.76
C MET A 1 -21.92 -20.12 43.27
N HIS A 2 -22.17 -19.13 42.43
CA HIS A 2 -21.63 -18.96 41.07
C HIS A 2 -22.11 -17.58 40.59
N PRO A 3 -21.24 -16.56 40.58
CA PRO A 3 -21.61 -15.23 40.12
C PRO A 3 -21.58 -15.15 38.58
N LYS A 4 -22.73 -14.78 38.02
CA LYS A 4 -22.95 -13.83 36.92
C LYS A 4 -21.99 -13.88 35.72
N THR A 5 -22.35 -14.70 34.72
CA THR A 5 -21.90 -14.64 33.33
C THR A 5 -22.50 -13.46 32.54
N SER A 6 -22.72 -12.30 33.19
CA SER A 6 -23.44 -11.15 32.62
C SER A 6 -22.59 -9.87 32.54
N THR A 7 -21.29 -9.91 32.85
CA THR A 7 -20.47 -8.69 32.96
C THR A 7 -19.37 -8.58 31.90
N ILE A 8 -19.10 -9.63 31.10
CA ILE A 8 -18.01 -9.62 30.11
C ILE A 8 -18.50 -9.25 28.68
N ILE A 9 -19.78 -9.41 28.36
CA ILE A 9 -20.32 -9.04 27.04
C ILE A 9 -20.73 -7.54 26.99
N LEU A 10 -20.99 -6.93 28.14
CA LEU A 10 -21.35 -5.50 28.23
C LEU A 10 -20.14 -4.55 28.24
N SER A 11 -18.91 -5.04 28.37
CA SER A 11 -17.68 -4.23 28.28
C SER A 11 -17.16 -4.04 26.85
N ILE A 12 -17.70 -4.75 25.86
CA ILE A 12 -17.29 -4.62 24.44
C ILE A 12 -18.25 -3.70 23.65
N LEU A 13 -19.45 -3.40 24.18
CA LEU A 13 -20.43 -2.51 23.55
C LEU A 13 -20.36 -1.05 24.02
N ARG A 14 -19.33 -0.66 24.79
CA ARG A 14 -19.07 0.72 25.20
C ARG A 14 -17.74 1.24 24.67
N GLN A 15 -17.60 1.40 23.35
CA GLN A 15 -16.59 2.32 22.79
C GLN A 15 -16.76 2.65 21.31
N ILE A 16 -17.97 2.98 20.87
CA ILE A 16 -18.10 3.92 19.75
C ILE A 16 -18.83 5.15 20.28
N ASP A 17 -18.06 5.94 21.02
CA ASP A 17 -18.40 7.33 21.24
C ASP A 17 -18.23 8.06 19.90
N CYS A 18 -19.33 8.18 19.14
CA CYS A 18 -19.36 8.93 17.87
C CYS A 18 -18.99 10.42 18.02
N SER A 19 -18.72 10.91 19.24
CA SER A 19 -18.19 12.26 19.47
C SER A 19 -16.66 12.37 19.29
N LYS A 20 -15.94 11.26 19.15
CA LYS A 20 -14.50 11.24 18.89
C LYS A 20 -14.23 11.18 17.39
N THR A 21 -13.69 12.27 16.86
CA THR A 21 -13.15 12.50 15.51
C THR A 21 -13.61 11.53 14.41
N PRO A 22 -14.45 11.96 13.44
CA PRO A 22 -14.99 11.06 12.43
C PRO A 22 -13.88 10.40 11.61
N ILE A 23 -14.03 9.10 11.35
CA ILE A 23 -13.18 8.38 10.38
C ILE A 23 -13.34 9.08 9.03
N LYS A 24 -12.24 9.56 8.50
CA LYS A 24 -12.23 10.27 7.22
C LYS A 24 -11.80 9.31 6.12
N VAL A 25 -12.60 9.21 5.06
CA VAL A 25 -12.28 8.40 3.89
C VAL A 25 -10.99 8.92 3.24
N THR A 26 -10.14 7.99 2.82
CA THR A 26 -8.85 8.29 2.18
C THR A 26 -8.68 7.44 0.93
N LYS A 27 -8.41 8.10 -0.19
CA LYS A 27 -8.05 7.44 -1.45
C LYS A 27 -6.62 6.92 -1.38
N SER A 28 -6.43 5.69 -1.85
CA SER A 28 -5.12 5.04 -2.01
C SER A 28 -5.06 4.29 -3.36
N LEU A 29 -4.10 3.38 -3.48
CA LEU A 29 -4.07 2.31 -4.47
C LEU A 29 -4.72 1.04 -3.89
N VAL A 30 -5.04 0.09 -4.77
CA VAL A 30 -5.67 -1.18 -4.36
C VAL A 30 -4.66 -2.19 -3.83
N GLN A 31 -3.42 -2.11 -4.31
CA GLN A 31 -2.30 -2.92 -3.84
C GLN A 31 -1.72 -2.30 -2.57
N VAL A 32 -1.50 -3.12 -1.55
CA VAL A 32 -0.92 -2.72 -0.28
C VAL A 32 0.07 -3.77 0.22
N SER A 33 1.06 -3.32 0.99
CA SER A 33 1.92 -4.17 1.82
C SER A 33 1.57 -3.87 3.27
N ILE A 34 1.06 -4.86 3.99
CA ILE A 34 0.62 -4.75 5.38
C ILE A 34 1.23 -5.90 6.19
N SER A 35 1.54 -5.66 7.46
CA SER A 35 2.09 -6.68 8.34
C SER A 35 1.04 -7.74 8.68
N ARG A 36 1.48 -8.93 9.07
CA ARG A 36 0.59 -9.97 9.58
C ARG A 36 -0.23 -9.47 10.76
N GLU A 37 0.41 -8.76 11.69
CA GLU A 37 -0.25 -8.17 12.85
C GLU A 37 -1.39 -7.21 12.45
N ALA A 38 -1.20 -6.40 11.39
CA ALA A 38 -2.24 -5.53 10.88
C ALA A 38 -3.42 -6.31 10.29
N VAL A 39 -3.15 -7.43 9.62
CA VAL A 39 -4.18 -8.34 9.10
C VAL A 39 -4.96 -8.94 10.27
N ASP A 40 -4.27 -9.55 11.24
CA ASP A 40 -4.90 -10.16 12.42
C ASP A 40 -5.77 -9.13 13.16
N TYR A 41 -5.27 -7.91 13.37
CA TYR A 41 -6.02 -6.82 14.00
C TYR A 41 -7.30 -6.45 13.24
N VAL A 42 -7.26 -6.42 11.91
CA VAL A 42 -8.44 -6.13 11.07
C VAL A 42 -9.51 -7.20 11.24
N PHE A 43 -9.11 -8.47 11.35
CA PHE A 43 -10.06 -9.59 11.46
C PHE A 43 -10.55 -9.83 12.90
N GLU A 44 -9.70 -9.61 13.89
CA GLU A 44 -9.95 -10.00 15.28
C GLU A 44 -10.40 -8.83 16.16
N ASN A 45 -10.00 -7.60 15.85
CA ASN A 45 -10.21 -6.43 16.72
C ASN A 45 -11.05 -5.32 16.10
N LEU A 46 -11.18 -5.26 14.77
CA LEU A 46 -11.94 -4.22 14.09
C LEU A 46 -13.28 -4.72 13.55
N ASN A 47 -14.36 -3.99 13.85
CA ASN A 47 -15.62 -4.15 13.13
C ASN A 47 -15.60 -3.31 11.84
N VAL A 48 -15.11 -3.90 10.75
CA VAL A 48 -15.03 -3.23 9.43
C VAL A 48 -16.35 -3.24 8.66
N GLY A 49 -17.37 -3.99 9.11
CA GLY A 49 -18.66 -4.13 8.42
C GLY A 49 -19.34 -2.80 8.06
N PRO A 50 -19.46 -1.84 9.00
CA PRO A 50 -20.02 -0.52 8.70
C PRO A 50 -19.27 0.23 7.59
N LEU A 51 -17.93 0.15 7.58
CA LEU A 51 -17.11 0.77 6.55
C LEU A 51 -17.32 0.07 5.20
N ILE A 52 -17.28 -1.27 5.16
CA ILE A 52 -17.53 -2.04 3.95
C ILE A 52 -18.89 -1.68 3.35
N LYS A 53 -19.96 -1.66 4.18
CA LYS A 53 -21.31 -1.29 3.74
C LYS A 53 -21.38 0.14 3.15
N GLN A 54 -20.62 1.09 3.70
CA GLN A 54 -20.51 2.44 3.12
C GLN A 54 -19.75 2.46 1.79
N LEU A 55 -18.86 1.49 1.58
CA LEU A 55 -18.06 1.33 0.36
C LEU A 55 -18.69 0.36 -0.65
N GLU A 56 -19.86 -0.23 -0.39
CA GLU A 56 -20.62 -1.05 -1.35
C GLU A 56 -21.38 -0.19 -2.36
N LEU A 57 -20.71 0.81 -2.92
CA LEU A 57 -21.25 1.70 -3.93
C LEU A 57 -20.81 1.22 -5.31
N LYS A 58 -21.74 1.22 -6.29
CA LYS A 58 -21.43 0.91 -7.70
C LYS A 58 -20.79 2.10 -8.41
N VAL A 59 -19.72 2.63 -7.84
CA VAL A 59 -18.98 3.80 -8.33
C VAL A 59 -17.53 3.44 -8.64
N PHE A 60 -16.97 4.11 -9.64
CA PHE A 60 -15.62 3.83 -10.11
C PHE A 60 -14.57 4.10 -9.02
N GLY A 61 -13.67 3.13 -8.79
CA GLY A 61 -12.52 3.29 -7.89
C GLY A 61 -12.86 3.18 -6.39
N ILE A 62 -14.00 2.60 -6.03
CA ILE A 62 -14.42 2.43 -4.63
C ILE A 62 -13.49 1.48 -3.85
N ASP A 63 -12.91 0.51 -4.54
CA ASP A 63 -11.89 -0.44 -4.08
C ASP A 63 -10.60 0.25 -3.59
N LYS A 64 -10.37 1.50 -3.97
CA LYS A 64 -9.21 2.31 -3.58
C LYS A 64 -9.36 2.99 -2.23
N LEU A 65 -10.52 2.88 -1.58
CA LEU A 65 -10.82 3.66 -0.37
C LEU A 65 -10.60 2.87 0.92
N PHE A 66 -10.74 1.54 0.91
CA PHE A 66 -10.73 0.72 2.11
C PHE A 66 -9.40 0.81 2.87
N TRP A 67 -8.30 0.33 2.26
CA TRP A 67 -7.00 0.28 2.92
C TRP A 67 -6.42 1.68 3.21
N GLY A 68 -6.65 2.64 2.31
CA GLY A 68 -6.25 4.03 2.55
C GLY A 68 -6.94 4.59 3.81
N THR A 69 -8.22 4.31 3.98
CA THR A 69 -8.99 4.74 5.15
C THR A 69 -8.47 4.07 6.42
N LEU A 70 -8.30 2.75 6.43
CA LEU A 70 -7.78 2.04 7.61
C LEU A 70 -6.38 2.51 8.01
N ASN A 71 -5.49 2.67 7.03
CA ASN A 71 -4.09 2.98 7.28
C ASN A 71 -3.83 4.45 7.68
N SER A 72 -4.69 5.40 7.31
CA SER A 72 -4.44 6.83 7.55
C SER A 72 -5.15 7.40 8.79
N ASN A 73 -6.15 6.70 9.33
CA ASN A 73 -6.92 7.20 10.47
C ASN A 73 -6.30 6.68 11.78
N GLU A 74 -5.62 7.57 12.51
CA GLU A 74 -4.90 7.22 13.76
C GLU A 74 -5.80 6.60 14.83
N ILE A 75 -7.09 6.97 14.86
CA ILE A 75 -8.10 6.42 15.79
C ILE A 75 -8.32 4.90 15.61
N ILE A 76 -8.03 4.37 14.43
CA ILE A 76 -8.15 2.93 14.14
C ILE A 76 -7.02 2.15 14.81
N ASN A 77 -5.90 2.82 15.13
CA ASN A 77 -4.72 2.21 15.75
C ASN A 77 -4.25 0.92 15.05
N LEU A 78 -4.34 0.90 13.71
CA LEU A 78 -3.88 -0.22 12.90
C LEU A 78 -2.38 -0.46 13.18
N PRO A 79 -1.93 -1.71 13.46
CA PRO A 79 -0.51 -2.03 13.54
C PRO A 79 0.24 -1.63 12.26
N GLY A 80 1.37 -0.94 12.41
CA GLY A 80 2.07 -0.33 11.27
C GLY A 80 1.34 0.85 10.59
N GLY A 81 0.23 1.31 11.19
CA GLY A 81 -0.63 2.37 10.68
C GLY A 81 0.08 3.72 10.56
N PHE A 82 -0.32 4.47 9.55
CA PHE A 82 0.22 5.78 9.20
C PHE A 82 -0.62 6.94 9.76
N THR A 83 -0.17 8.18 9.55
CA THR A 83 -0.86 9.38 10.03
C THR A 83 -1.41 10.22 8.88
N ARG A 84 -2.67 10.63 9.00
CA ARG A 84 -3.34 11.52 8.04
C ARG A 84 -2.67 12.89 7.93
N LYS A 85 -1.90 13.31 8.96
CA LYS A 85 -1.25 14.63 8.98
C LYS A 85 -0.39 14.89 7.74
N TYR A 86 0.28 13.87 7.19
CA TYR A 86 1.04 14.02 5.94
C TYR A 86 0.13 14.40 4.75
N LEU A 87 -1.04 13.78 4.64
CA LEU A 87 -2.01 14.09 3.60
C LEU A 87 -2.60 15.50 3.77
N GLU A 88 -2.91 15.89 5.01
CA GLU A 88 -3.47 17.21 5.33
C GLU A 88 -2.47 18.34 5.04
N HIS A 89 -1.18 18.10 5.27
CA HIS A 89 -0.10 19.03 4.94
C HIS A 89 0.42 18.89 3.49
N LYS A 90 -0.23 18.07 2.65
CA LYS A 90 0.17 17.80 1.26
C LYS A 90 1.62 17.32 1.12
N ILE A 91 2.14 16.63 2.13
CA ILE A 91 3.48 16.05 2.09
C ILE A 91 3.40 14.75 1.28
N PRO A 92 4.22 14.59 0.22
CA PRO A 92 4.25 13.38 -0.59
C PRO A 92 4.53 12.14 0.25
N THR A 93 3.77 11.07 0.01
CA THR A 93 3.97 9.77 0.64
C THR A 93 4.19 8.74 -0.47
N TYR A 94 5.36 8.12 -0.45
CA TYR A 94 5.74 7.12 -1.45
C TYR A 94 5.45 5.73 -0.90
N MET A 95 4.78 4.90 -1.71
CA MET A 95 4.49 3.50 -1.40
C MET A 95 5.52 2.61 -2.07
N ILE A 96 6.05 1.63 -1.35
CA ILE A 96 7.02 0.67 -1.90
C ILE A 96 6.33 -0.48 -2.65
N THR A 97 5.08 -0.81 -2.32
CA THR A 97 4.42 -2.01 -2.84
C THR A 97 4.34 -2.04 -4.36
N ARG A 98 4.09 -0.91 -5.04
CA ARG A 98 3.82 -0.94 -6.48
C ARG A 98 4.20 0.34 -7.19
N TYR A 99 5.02 0.21 -8.24
CA TYR A 99 5.27 1.24 -9.22
C TYR A 99 4.29 1.17 -10.40
N THR A 100 3.84 2.33 -10.89
CA THR A 100 2.94 2.43 -12.05
C THR A 100 3.09 3.81 -12.68
N ILE A 101 3.19 3.84 -14.00
CA ILE A 101 3.11 5.06 -14.78
C ILE A 101 1.67 5.22 -15.29
N TRP A 102 1.04 6.33 -14.93
CA TRP A 102 -0.24 6.72 -15.51
C TRP A 102 -0.02 7.62 -16.71
N GLU A 103 -0.90 7.54 -17.69
CA GLU A 103 -0.82 8.37 -18.91
C GLU A 103 -0.77 9.87 -18.60
N ILE A 104 -1.46 10.30 -17.54
CA ILE A 104 -1.45 11.69 -17.09
C ILE A 104 -0.08 12.15 -16.52
N ASP A 105 0.77 11.21 -16.11
CA ASP A 105 2.08 11.50 -15.52
C ASP A 105 3.19 11.62 -16.58
N THR A 106 2.96 11.21 -17.83
CA THR A 106 4.03 11.04 -18.81
C THR A 106 4.57 12.32 -19.42
N LYS A 107 3.78 13.40 -19.41
CA LYS A 107 4.23 14.71 -19.89
C LYS A 107 4.19 15.71 -18.73
N PRO A 108 5.33 16.26 -18.25
CA PRO A 108 6.73 16.11 -18.71
C PRO A 108 7.62 15.23 -17.81
N ARG A 109 7.07 14.30 -17.02
CA ARG A 109 7.81 13.72 -15.87
C ARG A 109 8.48 12.38 -16.14
N ILE A 110 7.70 11.37 -16.48
CA ILE A 110 8.18 9.99 -16.52
C ILE A 110 7.67 9.34 -17.81
N PRO A 111 8.54 9.13 -18.82
CA PRO A 111 8.13 8.49 -20.06
C PRO A 111 7.67 7.05 -19.81
N CYS A 112 6.71 6.61 -20.62
CA CYS A 112 6.40 5.19 -20.80
C CYS A 112 7.09 4.83 -22.11
N GLU A 113 8.24 4.17 -22.03
CA GLU A 113 9.13 3.97 -23.19
C GLU A 113 8.47 3.09 -24.25
N SER A 114 7.61 2.15 -23.82
CA SER A 114 6.78 1.35 -24.71
C SER A 114 5.71 2.10 -25.49
N GLU A 115 5.41 3.34 -25.07
CA GLU A 115 4.32 4.17 -25.59
C GLU A 115 2.92 3.51 -25.52
N PHE A 116 2.79 2.37 -24.84
CA PHE A 116 1.58 1.56 -24.87
C PHE A 116 0.80 1.66 -23.55
N PHE A 117 -0.44 2.17 -23.64
CA PHE A 117 -1.32 2.36 -22.49
C PHE A 117 -2.55 1.48 -22.58
N ARG A 118 -2.91 0.82 -21.48
CA ARG A 118 -4.18 0.12 -21.33
C ARG A 118 -4.94 0.60 -20.10
N ARG A 119 -6.06 1.28 -20.34
CA ARG A 119 -6.86 1.98 -19.31
C ARG A 119 -5.98 2.98 -18.54
N TRP A 120 -5.33 3.89 -19.28
CA TRP A 120 -4.49 4.98 -18.75
C TRP A 120 -3.27 4.55 -17.93
N VAL A 121 -2.86 3.29 -18.03
CA VAL A 121 -1.68 2.74 -17.34
C VAL A 121 -0.73 2.18 -18.37
N CYS A 122 0.54 2.58 -18.28
CA CYS A 122 1.63 2.08 -19.10
C CYS A 122 1.74 0.55 -18.97
N ILE A 123 1.90 -0.14 -20.10
CA ILE A 123 2.28 -1.54 -20.15
C ILE A 123 3.77 -1.59 -20.45
N PHE A 124 4.58 -1.96 -19.47
CA PHE A 124 6.03 -1.99 -19.64
C PHE A 124 6.44 -3.00 -20.72
N GLY A 125 7.32 -2.58 -21.63
CA GLY A 125 8.03 -3.40 -22.60
C GLY A 125 9.51 -3.58 -22.23
N VAL A 126 10.29 -4.20 -23.11
CA VAL A 126 11.74 -4.39 -22.90
C VAL A 126 12.50 -3.07 -22.77
N GLU A 127 12.03 -2.04 -23.46
CA GLU A 127 12.53 -0.66 -23.45
C GLU A 127 12.40 0.03 -22.09
N ASP A 128 11.44 -0.37 -21.26
CA ASP A 128 11.26 0.17 -19.91
C ASP A 128 12.17 -0.52 -18.87
N LEU A 129 12.77 -1.68 -19.19
CA LEU A 129 13.56 -2.50 -18.25
C LEU A 129 14.75 -1.78 -17.61
N PRO A 130 15.55 -0.98 -18.34
CA PRO A 130 16.65 -0.23 -17.74
C PRO A 130 16.19 0.65 -16.58
N ASP A 131 15.02 1.27 -16.68
CA ASP A 131 14.50 2.14 -15.63
C ASP A 131 13.86 1.35 -14.49
N ILE A 132 13.01 0.36 -14.83
CA ILE A 132 12.21 -0.31 -13.80
C ILE A 132 13.02 -1.28 -12.93
N THR A 133 14.17 -1.77 -13.39
CA THR A 133 15.06 -2.65 -12.62
C THR A 133 15.85 -1.91 -11.53
N HIS A 134 15.89 -0.57 -11.58
CA HIS A 134 16.52 0.27 -10.55
C HIS A 134 15.52 0.85 -9.52
N LEU A 135 14.25 0.45 -9.61
CA LEU A 135 13.21 0.95 -8.70
C LEU A 135 13.31 0.32 -7.31
N TYR A 136 12.89 1.10 -6.32
CA TYR A 136 12.77 0.69 -4.91
C TYR A 136 11.39 0.10 -4.60
N ASN A 137 10.65 -0.24 -5.64
CA ASN A 137 9.31 -0.80 -5.53
C ASN A 137 9.36 -2.32 -5.58
N LEU A 138 8.52 -2.98 -4.78
CA LEU A 138 8.45 -4.45 -4.71
C LEU A 138 7.87 -5.06 -5.99
N TYR A 139 6.97 -4.34 -6.64
CA TYR A 139 6.29 -4.78 -7.85
C TYR A 139 6.13 -3.62 -8.82
N VAL A 140 6.07 -3.93 -10.11
CA VAL A 140 5.71 -3.01 -11.19
C VAL A 140 4.35 -3.39 -11.75
N ASN A 141 3.61 -2.41 -12.23
CA ASN A 141 2.35 -2.62 -12.91
C ASN A 141 2.22 -1.61 -14.07
N LYS A 142 2.01 -2.04 -15.32
CA LYS A 142 1.60 -3.39 -15.76
C LYS A 142 2.65 -4.06 -16.66
N LEU A 143 2.78 -5.38 -16.55
CA LEU A 143 3.44 -6.23 -17.54
C LEU A 143 2.39 -7.15 -18.16
N LEU A 144 2.42 -7.32 -19.48
CA LEU A 144 1.49 -8.20 -20.20
C LEU A 144 2.27 -9.04 -21.21
N SER A 145 2.34 -10.35 -20.98
CA SER A 145 3.03 -11.29 -21.87
C SER A 145 2.50 -11.31 -23.31
N LYS A 146 1.22 -10.95 -23.52
CA LYS A 146 0.62 -10.80 -24.85
C LYS A 146 1.07 -9.54 -25.60
N PHE A 147 1.53 -8.53 -24.87
CA PHE A 147 2.08 -7.30 -25.44
C PHE A 147 3.57 -7.51 -25.70
N ASP A 148 4.31 -7.86 -24.65
CA ASP A 148 5.73 -8.13 -24.72
C ASP A 148 6.09 -9.27 -23.76
N PHE A 149 6.37 -10.45 -24.34
CA PHE A 149 6.79 -11.63 -23.60
C PHE A 149 8.24 -11.53 -23.11
N ALA A 150 9.09 -10.83 -23.87
CA ALA A 150 10.49 -10.64 -23.53
C ALA A 150 10.61 -9.75 -22.30
N ALA A 151 9.82 -8.68 -22.19
CA ALA A 151 9.80 -7.81 -21.01
C ALA A 151 9.56 -8.61 -19.71
N ALA A 152 8.55 -9.49 -19.71
CA ALA A 152 8.24 -10.33 -18.57
C ALA A 152 9.36 -11.35 -18.27
N THR A 153 9.90 -12.00 -19.30
CA THR A 153 10.93 -13.04 -19.14
C THR A 153 12.27 -12.46 -18.69
N CYS A 154 12.72 -11.36 -19.30
CA CYS A 154 13.94 -10.67 -18.92
C CYS A 154 13.88 -10.13 -17.49
N LEU A 155 12.74 -9.60 -17.04
CA LEU A 155 12.58 -9.17 -15.65
C LEU A 155 12.65 -10.36 -14.68
N LEU A 156 12.06 -11.51 -15.03
CA LEU A 156 12.15 -12.73 -14.23
C LEU A 156 13.59 -13.26 -14.16
N GLU A 157 14.30 -13.30 -15.28
CA GLU A 157 15.72 -13.67 -15.34
C GLU A 157 16.59 -12.70 -14.54
N HIS A 158 16.31 -11.40 -14.59
CA HIS A 158 17.00 -10.40 -13.80
C HIS A 158 16.85 -10.65 -12.29
N VAL A 159 15.61 -10.91 -11.81
CA VAL A 159 15.35 -11.25 -10.41
C VAL A 159 16.02 -12.58 -10.03
N TYR A 160 15.96 -13.59 -10.90
CA TYR A 160 16.59 -14.89 -10.70
C TYR A 160 18.12 -14.75 -10.56
N ASN A 161 18.76 -14.03 -11.47
CA ASN A 161 20.20 -13.78 -11.44
C ASN A 161 20.61 -13.00 -10.19
N ASN A 162 19.88 -11.96 -9.81
CA ASN A 162 20.15 -11.23 -8.56
C ASN A 162 20.01 -12.09 -7.30
N THR A 163 19.18 -13.13 -7.35
CA THR A 163 18.94 -14.04 -6.21
C THR A 163 19.99 -15.14 -6.12
N TYR A 164 20.34 -15.77 -7.24
CA TYR A 164 21.17 -16.99 -7.27
C TYR A 164 22.61 -16.76 -7.75
N PHE A 165 22.84 -15.69 -8.53
CA PHE A 165 24.14 -15.36 -9.12
C PHE A 165 24.46 -13.88 -8.92
N PRO A 166 24.62 -13.39 -7.67
CA PRO A 166 24.89 -11.98 -7.38
C PRO A 166 26.33 -11.62 -7.76
N VAL A 167 26.61 -11.55 -9.07
CA VAL A 167 27.87 -11.03 -9.59
C VAL A 167 27.88 -9.52 -9.32
N GLY A 168 28.82 -9.05 -8.49
CA GLY A 168 28.96 -7.63 -8.19
C GLY A 168 28.26 -7.14 -6.91
N ASN A 169 27.65 -8.02 -6.11
CA ASN A 169 27.09 -7.70 -4.79
C ASN A 169 26.19 -6.44 -4.83
N HIS A 170 24.94 -6.59 -5.25
CA HIS A 170 23.94 -5.52 -5.28
C HIS A 170 23.04 -5.62 -4.03
N PRO A 171 23.53 -5.26 -2.82
CA PRO A 171 22.72 -5.35 -1.62
C PRO A 171 21.53 -4.38 -1.75
N LEU A 172 20.41 -4.80 -1.16
CA LEU A 172 19.27 -3.92 -0.97
C LEU A 172 19.75 -2.63 -0.28
N ASN A 173 19.51 -1.47 -0.89
CA ASN A 173 19.83 -0.19 -0.27
C ASN A 173 18.85 0.10 0.88
N VAL A 174 19.15 -0.44 2.06
CA VAL A 174 18.33 -0.33 3.27
C VAL A 174 18.19 1.12 3.74
N GLU A 175 19.19 1.97 3.48
CA GLU A 175 19.14 3.38 3.88
C GLU A 175 17.98 4.09 3.22
N GLN A 176 17.75 3.81 1.94
CA GLN A 176 16.63 4.40 1.21
C GLN A 176 15.27 4.00 1.79
N TYR A 177 15.08 2.72 2.14
CA TYR A 177 13.86 2.27 2.81
C TYR A 177 13.72 2.88 4.21
N ALA A 178 14.82 3.02 4.95
CA ALA A 178 14.83 3.65 6.27
C ALA A 178 14.41 5.13 6.23
N GLN A 179 14.57 5.80 5.09
CA GLN A 179 14.15 7.19 4.93
C GLN A 179 12.63 7.38 4.71
N LEU A 180 11.89 6.31 4.45
CA LEU A 180 10.45 6.38 4.18
C LEU A 180 9.66 6.91 5.39
N HIS A 181 8.67 7.77 5.13
CA HIS A 181 7.90 8.44 6.20
C HIS A 181 7.23 7.45 7.15
N HIS A 182 6.69 6.34 6.65
CA HIS A 182 6.02 5.33 7.46
C HIS A 182 7.01 4.57 8.37
N VAL A 183 8.24 4.32 7.90
CA VAL A 183 9.29 3.69 8.71
C VAL A 183 9.73 4.64 9.83
N LYS A 184 10.03 5.91 9.50
CA LYS A 184 10.40 6.93 10.48
C LYS A 184 9.32 7.13 11.55
N LEU A 185 8.05 7.17 11.14
CA LEU A 185 6.93 7.32 12.07
C LEU A 185 6.82 6.12 13.00
N HIS A 186 6.91 4.90 12.46
CA HIS A 186 6.83 3.68 13.25
C HIS A 186 7.97 3.59 14.27
N ASN A 187 9.21 3.85 13.86
CA ASN A 187 10.36 3.83 14.77
C ASN A 187 10.23 4.85 15.91
N LYS A 188 9.66 6.04 15.64
CA LYS A 188 9.39 7.03 16.69
C LYS A 188 8.33 6.56 17.69
N LYS A 189 7.32 5.80 17.25
CA LYS A 189 6.28 5.25 18.15
C LYS A 189 6.84 4.12 19.04
N MET A 190 7.80 3.35 18.55
CA MET A 190 8.42 2.24 19.29
C MET A 190 9.48 2.70 20.31
N ASN A 191 9.99 3.93 20.19
CA ASN A 191 11.01 4.53 21.06
C ASN A 191 10.42 5.40 22.18
N ILE A 192 9.13 5.21 22.52
CA ILE A 192 8.41 5.82 23.65
C ILE A 192 7.97 4.68 24.56
#